data_AF-A0A5K1FPN5-F1
#
_entry.id   AF-A0A5K1FPN5-F1
#
_cell.length_a   1.000
_cell.length_b   1.000
_cell.length_c   1.000
_cell.angle_alpha   90.00
_cell.angle_beta   90.00
_cell.angle_gamma   90.00
#
_symmetry.space_group_name_H-M   'P 1'
#
loop_
_entity.id
_entity.type
_entity.pdbx_description
1 polymer ?
#
loop_
_entity_poly.entity_id
_entity_poly.type
_entity_poly.pdbx_seq_one_letter_code
_entity_poly.pdbx_strand_id
1 'polypeptide(L)' 'APILSQELRKDGCLLEAAIEAAARELISLRDTLNEWDSKVGDGDCGTT' A
#
# COMPACT_ATOMS: atom_id res chain seq x y z
N ALA A 1 -22.27 -8.14 -22.90
CA ALA A 1 -21.16 -7.62 -22.07
C ALA A 1 -21.78 -6.76 -20.97
N PRO A 2 -21.37 -6.88 -19.70
CA PRO A 2 -21.94 -6.04 -18.66
C PRO A 2 -21.51 -4.59 -18.91
N ILE A 3 -22.45 -3.67 -18.81
CA ILE A 3 -22.19 -2.24 -18.93
C ILE A 3 -21.52 -1.82 -17.62
N LEU A 4 -20.17 -1.74 -17.60
CA LEU A 4 -19.47 -1.10 -16.48
C LEU A 4 -19.90 0.37 -16.44
N SER A 5 -20.67 0.76 -15.43
CA SER A 5 -21.06 2.14 -15.18
C SER A 5 -19.82 3.04 -15.16
N GLN A 6 -19.91 4.24 -15.76
CA GLN A 6 -18.77 5.19 -15.78
C GLN A 6 -18.27 5.56 -14.38
N GLU A 7 -19.16 5.60 -13.38
CA GLU A 7 -18.80 5.84 -11.99
C GLU A 7 -17.94 4.71 -11.42
N LEU A 8 -18.33 3.45 -11.63
CA LEU A 8 -17.54 2.27 -11.21
C LEU A 8 -16.12 2.27 -11.81
N ARG A 9 -15.93 2.83 -13.02
CA ARG A 9 -14.60 2.99 -13.61
C ARG A 9 -13.80 4.09 -12.93
N LYS A 10 -14.42 5.23 -12.61
CA LYS A 10 -13.76 6.35 -11.92
C LYS A 10 -13.33 5.95 -10.51
N ASP A 11 -14.23 5.32 -9.77
CA ASP A 11 -13.95 4.84 -8.41
C ASP A 11 -12.90 3.74 -8.43
N GLY A 12 -12.94 2.84 -9.43
CA GLY A 12 -11.91 1.82 -9.64
C GLY A 12 -10.52 2.43 -9.89
N CYS A 13 -10.41 3.44 -10.76
CA CYS A 13 -9.15 4.14 -11.00
C CYS A 13 -8.64 4.88 -9.77
N LEU A 14 -9.53 5.50 -8.99
CA LEU A 14 -9.15 6.17 -7.76
C LEU A 14 -8.62 5.18 -6.71
N LEU A 15 -9.30 4.03 -6.57
CA LEU A 15 -8.87 2.97 -5.67
C LEU A 15 -7.50 2.42 -6.07
N GLU A 16 -7.27 2.17 -7.36
CA GLU A 16 -5.99 1.70 -7.88
C GLU A 16 -4.87 2.70 -7.57
N ALA A 17 -5.07 3.99 -7.85
CA ALA A 17 -4.11 5.04 -7.56
C ALA A 17 -3.83 5.16 -6.05
N ALA A 18 -4.85 5.00 -5.20
CA ALA A 18 -4.69 5.05 -3.75
C ALA A 18 -3.87 3.85 -3.23
N ILE A 19 -4.13 2.64 -3.74
CA ILE A 19 -3.36 1.44 -3.40
C ILE A 19 -1.90 1.60 -3.85
N GLU A 20 -1.67 2.08 -5.07
CA GLU A 20 -0.32 2.30 -5.59
C GLU A 20 0.46 3.32 -4.75
N ALA A 21 -0.17 4.44 -4.39
CA ALA A 21 0.44 5.46 -3.54
C ALA A 21 0.78 4.92 -2.15
N ALA A 22 -0.17 4.21 -1.51
CA ALA A 22 0.04 3.61 -0.20
C ALA A 22 1.18 2.57 -0.22
N ALA A 23 1.23 1.72 -1.25
CA ALA A 23 2.30 0.73 -1.41
C ALA A 23 3.68 1.41 -1.58
N ARG A 24 3.77 2.47 -2.39
CA ARG A 24 5.02 3.22 -2.58
C ARG A 24 5.52 3.85 -1.29
N GLU A 25 4.62 4.42 -0.49
CA GLU A 25 4.97 4.98 0.82
C GLU A 25 5.39 3.90 1.82
N LEU A 26 4.70 2.76 1.87
CA LEU A 26 5.10 1.65 2.74
C LEU A 26 6.49 1.10 2.38
N ILE A 27 6.79 0.98 1.08
CA ILE A 27 8.12 0.59 0.59
C ILE A 27 9.18 1.62 1.01
N SER A 28 8.88 2.92 0.94
CA SER A 28 9.82 3.98 1.35
C SER A 28 10.11 3.95 2.86
N LEU A 29 9.15 3.46 3.65
CA LEU A 29 9.25 3.33 5.10
C LEU A 29 9.89 2.03 5.57
N ARG A 30 10.26 1.10 4.68
CA ARG A 30 10.81 -0.23 5.03
C ARG A 30 11.85 -0.19 6.16
N ASP A 31 12.89 0.61 5.99
CA ASP A 31 14.02 0.61 6.92
C ASP A 31 13.61 1.19 8.28
N THR A 32 12.71 2.19 8.30
CA THR A 32 12.11 2.75 9.51
C THR A 32 11.23 1.72 10.23
N LEU A 33 10.45 0.94 9.48
CA LEU A 33 9.60 -0.12 10.04
C LEU A 33 10.44 -1.22 10.68
N ASN A 34 11.50 -1.67 9.99
CA ASN A 34 12.47 -2.61 10.56
C ASN A 34 13.17 -2.04 11.81
N GLU A 35 13.54 -0.74 11.81
CA GLU A 35 14.16 -0.10 12.97
C GLU A 35 13.22 -0.11 14.18
N TRP A 36 11.96 0.28 14.01
CA TRP A 36 10.99 0.29 15.09
C TRP A 36 10.71 -1.11 15.63
N ASP A 37 10.58 -2.07 14.72
CA ASP A 37 10.35 -3.46 15.07
C ASP A 37 11.56 -4.07 15.80
N SER A 38 12.79 -3.74 15.40
CA SER A 38 14.01 -4.23 16.07
C SER A 38 14.13 -3.88 17.55
N LYS A 39 13.36 -2.89 18.04
CA LYS A 39 13.40 -2.47 19.45
C LYS A 39 12.76 -3.48 20.39
N VAL A 40 11.74 -4.21 19.92
CA VAL A 40 10.94 -5.12 20.76
C VAL A 40 10.44 -6.38 20.03
N GLY A 41 10.72 -6.52 18.73
CA GLY A 41 10.34 -7.61 17.82
C GLY A 41 11.55 -8.25 17.14
N ASP A 42 11.36 -8.83 15.95
CA ASP A 42 12.39 -9.55 15.18
C ASP A 42 13.04 -8.69 14.08
N GLY A 43 12.52 -7.49 13.81
CA GLY A 43 13.15 -6.48 12.97
C GLY A 43 12.89 -6.69 11.48
N ASP A 44 11.84 -7.40 11.11
CA ASP A 44 11.51 -7.72 9.73
C ASP A 44 10.17 -7.15 9.23
N CYS A 45 9.47 -6.38 10.06
CA CYS A 45 8.16 -5.81 9.73
C CYS A 45 8.11 -5.04 8.40
N GLY A 46 9.17 -4.30 8.04
CA GLY A 46 9.24 -3.60 6.74
C GLY A 46 9.62 -4.50 5.57
N THR A 47 10.21 -5.67 5.84
CA THR A 47 10.67 -6.64 4.83
C THR A 47 9.59 -7.67 4.47
N THR A 48 8.60 -7.88 5.34
CA THR A 48 7.41 -8.72 5.13
C THR A 48 6.45 -8.09 4.13
#